data_AF-A0A4R2P3Z1-F1
#
_entry.id   AF-A0A4R2P3Z1-F1
#
_cell.length_a   1.000
_cell.length_b   1.000
_cell.length_c   1.000
_cell.angle_alpha   90.00
_cell.angle_beta   90.00
_cell.angle_gamma   90.00
#
_symmetry.space_group_name_H-M   'P 1'
#
loop_
_entity.id
_entity.type
_entity.pdbx_description
1 polymer ?
#
loop_
_entity_poly.entity_id
_entity_poly.type
_entity_poly.pdbx_seq_one_letter_code
_entity_poly.pdbx_strand_id
1 'polypeptide(L)'
;MKGNDRLQSDNGYDHLDDSTKRQFKVHQRYEWFHILNDVMIATWFLIGSFFFFYESLVEAGTWLFVIGSAQMLIRPAIRIAHKLHVKDKLMNNSHFW
;
A
#
# COMPACT_ATOMS: atom_id res chain seq x y z
N MET A 1 32.66 -38.82 8.52
CA MET A 1 31.76 -37.98 9.33
C MET A 1 31.51 -36.65 8.61
N LYS A 2 30.74 -36.65 7.51
CA LYS A 2 30.46 -35.46 6.67
C LYS A 2 29.07 -35.57 6.05
N GLY A 3 28.07 -35.77 6.91
CA GLY A 3 26.69 -36.08 6.51
C GLY A 3 25.64 -35.26 7.25
N ASN A 4 25.95 -34.72 8.43
CA ASN A 4 25.00 -33.99 9.27
C ASN A 4 24.92 -32.50 8.91
N ASP A 5 26.01 -31.97 8.36
CA ASP A 5 26.23 -30.55 8.08
C ASP A 5 25.32 -30.06 6.93
N ARG A 6 24.95 -30.94 5.99
CA ARG A 6 24.03 -30.63 4.89
C ARG A 6 22.56 -30.62 5.32
N LEU A 7 22.18 -31.43 6.31
CA LEU A 7 20.80 -31.51 6.79
C LEU A 7 20.43 -30.32 7.68
N GLN A 8 21.41 -29.73 8.38
CA GLN A 8 21.20 -28.50 9.18
C GLN A 8 21.04 -27.26 8.29
N SER A 9 21.71 -27.25 7.13
CA SER A 9 21.64 -26.14 6.17
C SER A 9 20.30 -26.11 5.43
N ASP A 10 19.75 -27.25 5.03
CA ASP A 10 18.50 -27.35 4.24
C ASP A 10 17.28 -26.91 5.06
N ASN A 11 17.09 -27.54 6.24
CA ASN A 11 16.02 -27.19 7.20
C ASN A 11 16.02 -25.71 7.63
N GLY A 12 17.14 -25.01 7.43
CA GLY A 12 17.36 -23.59 7.71
C GLY A 12 16.69 -22.63 6.72
N TYR A 13 16.55 -23.03 5.46
CA TYR A 13 16.01 -22.17 4.40
C TYR A 13 14.51 -22.43 4.16
N ASP A 14 14.06 -23.64 4.44
CA ASP A 14 12.68 -24.10 4.24
C ASP A 14 11.69 -23.31 5.10
N HIS A 15 12.07 -22.99 6.34
CA HIS A 15 11.23 -22.25 7.28
C HIS A 15 11.20 -20.74 6.99
N LEU A 16 12.24 -20.20 6.36
CA LEU A 16 12.30 -18.81 5.91
C LEU A 16 11.46 -18.61 4.64
N ASP A 17 11.47 -19.60 3.74
CA ASP A 17 10.63 -19.60 2.54
C ASP A 17 9.14 -19.74 2.88
N ASP A 18 8.77 -20.60 3.84
CA ASP A 18 7.37 -20.80 4.20
C ASP A 18 6.77 -19.60 4.97
N SER A 19 7.56 -18.96 5.82
CA SER A 19 7.17 -17.69 6.48
C SER A 19 7.10 -16.53 5.50
N THR A 20 8.02 -16.45 4.53
CA THR A 20 7.97 -15.47 3.43
C THR A 20 6.75 -15.70 2.54
N LYS A 21 6.48 -16.92 2.10
CA LYS A 21 5.32 -17.28 1.26
C LYS A 21 3.98 -16.98 1.91
N ARG A 22 3.84 -17.17 3.23
CA ARG A 22 2.61 -16.80 3.97
C ARG A 22 2.41 -15.29 4.02
N GLN A 23 3.48 -14.50 4.18
CA GLN A 23 3.40 -13.04 4.14
C GLN A 23 3.01 -12.55 2.74
N PHE A 24 3.54 -13.14 1.67
CA PHE A 24 3.30 -12.69 0.30
C PHE A 24 1.86 -12.89 -0.21
N LYS A 25 1.13 -13.90 0.27
CA LYS A 25 -0.23 -14.19 -0.24
C LYS A 25 -1.29 -13.16 0.16
N VAL A 26 -1.10 -12.41 1.23
CA VAL A 26 -2.06 -11.39 1.67
C VAL A 26 -1.78 -10.03 1.02
N HIS A 27 -0.52 -9.70 0.73
CA HIS A 27 -0.11 -8.38 0.22
C HIS A 27 -0.45 -8.14 -1.25
N GLN A 28 -0.50 -9.19 -2.07
CA GLN A 28 -0.64 -9.03 -3.51
C GLN A 28 -1.99 -8.39 -3.91
N ARG A 29 -3.08 -8.72 -3.21
CA ARG A 29 -4.40 -8.11 -3.47
C ARG A 29 -4.42 -6.63 -3.11
N TYR A 30 -3.77 -6.24 -2.01
CA TYR A 30 -3.69 -4.84 -1.57
C TYR A 30 -2.87 -3.97 -2.53
N GLU A 31 -1.80 -4.51 -3.13
CA GLU A 31 -1.05 -3.78 -4.16
C GLU A 31 -1.90 -3.49 -5.40
N TRP A 32 -2.68 -4.46 -5.88
CA TRP A 32 -3.60 -4.25 -7.00
C TRP A 32 -4.68 -3.21 -6.68
N PHE A 33 -5.25 -3.23 -5.46
CA PHE A 33 -6.22 -2.20 -5.04
C PHE A 33 -5.61 -0.81 -5.00
N HIS A 34 -4.35 -0.69 -4.58
CA HIS A 34 -3.65 0.59 -4.62
C HIS A 34 -3.50 1.09 -6.06
N ILE A 35 -2.99 0.25 -6.97
CA ILE A 35 -2.79 0.62 -8.38
C ILE A 35 -4.11 1.01 -9.04
N LEU A 36 -5.17 0.23 -8.81
CA LEU A 36 -6.50 0.52 -9.34
C LEU A 36 -7.02 1.88 -8.86
N ASN A 37 -6.86 2.19 -7.57
CA ASN A 37 -7.27 3.49 -7.00
C ASN A 37 -6.54 4.66 -7.69
N ASP A 38 -5.24 4.52 -7.93
CA ASP A 38 -4.43 5.53 -8.64
C ASP A 38 -4.93 5.77 -10.08
N VAL A 39 -5.24 4.68 -10.79
CA VAL A 39 -5.79 4.74 -12.16
C VAL A 39 -7.20 5.35 -12.16
N MET A 40 -8.03 5.05 -11.16
CA MET A 40 -9.36 5.66 -11.01
C MET A 40 -9.25 7.17 -10.77
N ILE A 41 -8.36 7.61 -9.88
CA ILE A 41 -8.09 9.04 -9.63
C ILE A 41 -7.65 9.73 -10.92
N ALA A 42 -6.67 9.16 -11.62
CA ALA A 42 -6.17 9.71 -12.88
C ALA A 42 -7.28 9.83 -13.93
N THR A 43 -8.14 8.81 -14.02
CA THR A 43 -9.28 8.79 -14.94
C THR A 43 -10.31 9.87 -14.59
N TRP A 44 -10.66 10.03 -13.32
CA TRP A 44 -11.58 11.07 -12.88
C TRP A 44 -11.01 12.47 -13.08
N PHE A 45 -9.73 12.70 -12.79
CA PHE A 45 -9.09 13.98 -13.08
C PHE A 45 -9.10 14.30 -14.57
N LEU A 46 -8.82 13.30 -15.42
CA LEU A 46 -8.83 13.47 -16.86
C LEU A 46 -10.24 13.81 -17.37
N ILE A 47 -11.26 13.04 -16.98
CA ILE A 47 -12.66 13.28 -17.37
C ILE A 47 -13.17 14.62 -16.82
N GLY A 48 -12.89 14.91 -15.55
CA GLY A 48 -13.26 16.18 -14.92
C GLY A 48 -12.64 17.39 -15.64
N SER A 49 -11.41 17.26 -16.11
CA SER A 49 -10.75 18.30 -16.91
C SER A 49 -11.51 18.58 -18.22
N PHE A 50 -12.07 17.56 -18.87
CA PHE A 50 -12.93 17.73 -20.04
C PHE A 50 -14.30 18.32 -19.69
N PHE A 51 -14.86 18.01 -18.52
CA PHE A 51 -16.16 18.53 -18.09
C PHE A 51 -16.13 20.04 -17.85
N PHE A 52 -14.99 20.59 -17.42
CA PHE A 52 -14.81 22.04 -17.27
C PHE A 52 -14.93 22.85 -18.56
N PHE A 53 -14.90 22.22 -19.74
CA PHE A 53 -15.11 22.91 -21.02
C PHE A 53 -16.58 23.21 -21.33
N TYR A 54 -17.53 22.57 -20.66
CA TYR A 54 -18.96 22.73 -20.92
C TYR A 54 -19.67 23.18 -19.65
N GLU A 55 -20.29 24.36 -19.69
CA GLU A 55 -20.92 24.99 -18.53
C GLU A 55 -21.97 24.10 -17.83
N SER A 56 -22.69 23.27 -18.59
CA SER A 56 -23.67 22.30 -18.06
C SER A 56 -23.05 21.08 -17.37
N LEU A 57 -21.78 20.77 -17.63
CA LEU A 57 -21.05 19.63 -17.04
C LEU A 57 -20.12 20.06 -15.90
N VAL A 58 -19.91 21.38 -15.70
CA VAL A 58 -19.02 21.93 -14.67
C VAL A 58 -19.41 21.45 -13.27
N GLU A 59 -20.71 21.39 -12.94
CA GLU A 59 -21.16 20.93 -11.62
C GLU A 59 -20.77 19.46 -11.39
N ALA A 60 -21.03 18.59 -12.36
CA ALA A 60 -20.65 17.18 -12.31
C ALA A 60 -19.11 17.00 -12.26
N GLY A 61 -18.38 17.79 -13.04
CA GLY A 61 -16.92 17.78 -13.05
C GLY A 61 -16.32 18.22 -11.72
N THR A 62 -16.92 19.23 -11.07
CA THR A 62 -16.52 19.72 -9.76
C THR A 62 -16.67 18.65 -8.68
N TRP A 63 -17.80 17.94 -8.65
CA TRP A 63 -18.00 16.81 -7.72
C TRP A 63 -16.98 15.69 -7.96
N LEU A 64 -16.73 15.33 -9.22
CA LEU A 64 -15.74 14.31 -9.58
C LEU A 64 -14.33 14.71 -9.12
N PHE A 65 -13.99 16.00 -9.25
CA PHE A 65 -12.70 16.56 -8.85
C PHE A 65 -12.52 16.57 -7.33
N VAL A 66 -13.56 16.94 -6.57
CA VAL A 66 -13.55 16.93 -5.10
C VAL A 66 -13.34 15.50 -4.59
N ILE A 67 -14.09 14.54 -5.13
CA ILE A 67 -13.98 13.13 -4.73
C ILE A 67 -12.59 12.58 -5.11
N GLY A 68 -12.13 12.81 -6.34
CA GLY A 68 -10.80 12.39 -6.79
C GLY A 68 -9.66 12.98 -5.94
N SER A 69 -9.78 14.26 -5.55
CA SER A 69 -8.81 14.93 -4.68
C SER A 69 -8.78 14.33 -3.27
N ALA A 70 -9.95 14.06 -2.68
CA ALA A 70 -10.04 13.38 -1.38
C ALA A 70 -9.43 11.97 -1.44
N GLN A 71 -9.65 11.25 -2.53
CA GLN A 71 -9.14 9.90 -2.73
C GLN A 71 -7.61 9.86 -2.87
N MET A 72 -7.00 10.88 -3.49
CA MET A 72 -5.55 11.03 -3.57
C MET A 72 -4.88 11.13 -2.19
N LEU A 73 -5.60 11.64 -1.18
CA LEU A 73 -5.11 11.77 0.18
C LEU A 73 -5.00 10.43 0.95
N ILE A 74 -5.71 9.39 0.51
CA ILE A 74 -5.78 8.11 1.21
C ILE A 74 -4.41 7.41 1.25
N ARG A 75 -3.67 7.40 0.13
CA ARG A 75 -2.32 6.80 0.04
C ARG A 75 -1.30 7.44 1.01
N PRO A 76 -1.09 8.77 1.00
CA PRO A 76 -0.21 9.42 1.96
C PRO A 76 -0.74 9.30 3.40
N ALA A 77 -2.07 9.35 3.63
CA ALA A 77 -2.65 9.19 4.97
C ALA A 77 -2.32 7.82 5.59
N ILE A 78 -2.49 6.72 4.84
CA ILE A 78 -2.13 5.37 5.30
C ILE A 78 -0.62 5.28 5.58
N ARG A 79 0.21 5.83 4.68
CA ARG A 79 1.67 5.84 4.86
C ARG A 79 2.10 6.63 6.11
N ILE A 80 1.44 7.76 6.40
CA ILE A 80 1.69 8.57 7.60
C ILE A 80 1.22 7.83 8.86
N ALA A 81 0.00 7.28 8.86
CA ALA A 81 -0.54 6.52 9.98
C ALA A 81 0.35 5.33 10.35
N HIS A 82 0.85 4.60 9.33
CA HIS A 82 1.79 3.50 9.54
C HIS A 82 3.12 3.99 10.14
N LYS A 83 3.65 5.13 9.65
CA LYS A 83 4.89 5.71 10.21
C LYS A 83 4.73 6.18 11.65
N LEU A 84 3.59 6.77 12.01
CA LEU A 84 3.30 7.20 13.38
C LEU A 84 3.18 6.01 14.33
N HIS A 85 2.43 4.98 13.94
CA HIS A 85 2.24 3.77 14.76
C HIS A 85 3.53 2.97 14.96
N VAL A 86 4.39 2.90 13.93
CA VAL A 86 5.70 2.22 14.04
C VAL A 86 6.67 3.01 14.92
N LYS A 87 6.60 4.35 14.92
CA LYS A 87 7.47 5.18 15.77
C LYS A 87 7.16 5.02 17.26
N ASP A 88 5.88 4.89 17.62
CA ASP A 88 5.49 4.65 19.01
C ASP A 88 6.00 3.31 19.53
N LYS A 89 6.08 2.28 18.67
CA LYS A 89 6.61 0.98 19.07
C LYS A 89 8.14 0.96 19.21
N LEU A 90 8.85 1.83 18.50
CA LEU A 90 10.31 1.96 18.62
C LEU A 90 10.74 2.84 19.80
N MET A 91 9.94 3.84 20.19
CA MET A 91 10.25 4.70 21.35
C MET A 91 9.81 4.11 22.70
N ASN A 92 8.88 3.14 22.72
CA ASN A 92 8.50 2.42 23.94
C ASN A 92 9.42 1.22 24.27
N ASN A 93 10.47 0.96 23.47
CA ASN A 93 11.41 -0.14 23.70
C ASN A 93 12.87 0.32 23.81
N SER A 94 13.12 1.58 24.20
CA SER A 94 14.47 2.09 24.51
C SER A 94 14.81 2.02 26.01
N HIS A 95 14.08 1.21 26.79
CA HIS A 95 14.33 1.05 28.23
C HIS A 95 15.06 -0.25 28.61
N PHE A 96 15.60 -0.99 27.62
CA PHE A 96 16.45 -2.16 27.86
C PHE A 96 17.64 -2.19 26.87
N TRP A 97 18.74 -1.57 27.35
CA TRP A 97 20.16 -1.63 26.93
C TRP A 97 20.56 -0.99 25.60
#